data_AF-A0A7K7KCD5-F1
#
_entry.id   AF-A0A7K7KCD5-F1
#
_cell.length_a   1.000
_cell.length_b   1.000
_cell.length_c   1.000
_cell.angle_alpha   90.00
_cell.angle_beta   90.00
_cell.angle_gamma   90.00
#
_symmetry.space_group_name_H-M   'P 1'
#
loop_
_entity.id
_entity.type
_entity.pdbx_description
1 polymer ?
#
loop_
_entity_poly.entity_id
_entity_poly.type
_entity_poly.pdbx_seq_one_letter_code
_entity_poly.pdbx_strand_id
1 'polypeptide(L)'
;DVGGDKVLQKKWTTFLKAQLECSEPGHFPFNVIHHAFALPCNDSDSDGCADFYAVFTSQWQAGRAGSAAVCAYRQEDLEEVFEGKYKELNKESSRWTVYSGPDMSPRPGSCSMGASSDMALSFMKNHFLMDGKVSPLHGQPLLVKSDVTYTRITVHETHGPQQCPPCPTDKGLLHKAVELPESAHIVESIQLFAAPEPVKNLLLAPGKGILYVGYSRGVLQVPLANCSLHQSCAECVLARDPYCAW
;
A
#
# COMPACT_ATOMS: atom_id res chain seq x y z
N ASP A 1 -14.70 18.56 2.84
CA ASP A 1 -13.91 19.81 2.75
C ASP A 1 -14.54 20.70 1.70
N VAL A 2 -14.82 21.96 2.04
CA VAL A 2 -15.49 22.95 1.16
C VAL A 2 -14.58 24.13 0.80
N GLY A 3 -13.30 24.09 1.21
CA GLY A 3 -12.42 25.25 1.13
C GLY A 3 -12.63 26.25 2.26
N GLY A 4 -11.75 27.24 2.35
CA GLY A 4 -11.88 28.33 3.33
C GLY A 4 -12.57 29.58 2.79
N ASP A 5 -13.05 30.43 3.70
CA ASP A 5 -13.83 31.62 3.36
C ASP A 5 -12.98 32.75 2.76
N LYS A 6 -11.82 33.07 3.36
CA LYS A 6 -10.89 34.10 2.88
C LYS A 6 -9.55 33.53 2.46
N VAL A 7 -9.02 32.61 3.28
CA VAL A 7 -7.78 31.88 3.02
C VAL A 7 -8.12 30.51 2.44
N LEU A 8 -7.32 30.00 1.49
CA LEU A 8 -7.58 28.70 0.83
C LEU A 8 -8.98 28.58 0.18
N GLN A 9 -9.50 29.67 -0.40
CA GLN A 9 -10.73 29.65 -1.19
C GLN A 9 -10.62 28.62 -2.33
N LYS A 10 -11.59 27.69 -2.40
CA LYS A 10 -11.63 26.60 -3.39
C LYS A 10 -10.37 25.71 -3.38
N LYS A 11 -9.68 25.61 -2.24
CA LYS A 11 -8.51 24.75 -2.03
C LYS A 11 -8.73 23.85 -0.82
N TRP A 12 -8.05 22.71 -0.78
CA TRP A 12 -8.11 21.81 0.36
C TRP A 12 -7.63 22.50 1.64
N THR A 13 -8.45 22.39 2.68
CA THR A 13 -8.19 22.80 4.07
C THR A 13 -7.84 21.61 4.96
N THR A 14 -8.13 20.39 4.50
CA THR A 14 -7.85 19.13 5.19
C THR A 14 -6.69 18.33 4.58
N PHE A 15 -5.93 18.91 3.64
CA PHE A 15 -4.83 18.18 2.99
C PHE A 15 -3.59 18.13 3.89
N LEU A 16 -3.25 16.92 4.32
CA LEU A 16 -1.99 16.56 4.97
C LEU A 16 -1.37 15.37 4.23
N LYS A 17 -0.05 15.21 4.35
CA LYS A 17 0.65 14.03 3.85
C LYS A 17 1.77 13.60 4.80
N ALA A 18 2.01 12.31 4.86
CA ALA A 18 3.10 11.70 5.61
C ALA A 18 3.97 10.83 4.68
N GLN A 19 5.16 10.49 5.14
CA GLN A 19 6.03 9.54 4.45
C GLN A 19 5.64 8.11 4.86
N LEU A 20 5.40 7.23 3.87
CA LEU A 20 5.37 5.78 4.09
C LEU A 20 6.81 5.25 4.07
N GLU A 21 7.16 4.45 5.08
CA GLU A 21 8.44 3.76 5.13
C GLU A 21 8.28 2.32 4.65
N CYS A 22 9.17 1.86 3.78
CA CYS A 22 9.26 0.47 3.35
C CYS A 22 10.74 0.16 3.13
N SER A 23 11.38 -0.47 4.10
CA SER A 23 12.82 -0.72 4.10
C SER A 23 13.16 -1.95 4.90
N GLU A 24 14.22 -2.64 4.49
CA GLU A 24 14.78 -3.79 5.18
C GLU A 24 16.22 -3.47 5.63
N PRO A 25 16.64 -3.87 6.84
CA PRO A 25 18.00 -3.65 7.31
C PRO A 25 19.05 -4.20 6.33
N GLY A 26 20.07 -3.41 6.01
CA GLY A 26 21.13 -3.81 5.09
C GLY A 26 20.83 -3.60 3.60
N HIS A 27 19.63 -3.14 3.25
CA HIS A 27 19.22 -2.86 1.86
C HIS A 27 18.88 -1.38 1.65
N PHE A 28 18.90 -0.93 0.39
CA PHE A 28 18.38 0.40 0.04
C PHE A 28 16.86 0.47 0.29
N PRO A 29 16.33 1.62 0.73
CA PRO A 29 14.90 1.76 0.98
C PRO A 29 14.08 1.63 -0.31
N PHE A 30 12.88 1.07 -0.20
CA PHE A 30 11.90 0.97 -1.28
C PHE A 30 11.00 2.20 -1.25
N ASN A 31 11.39 3.24 -1.99
CA ASN A 31 10.85 4.58 -1.82
C ASN A 31 10.03 5.09 -3.02
N VAL A 32 9.81 4.23 -4.04
CA VAL A 32 8.93 4.52 -5.18
C VAL A 32 7.72 3.61 -5.10
N ILE A 33 6.56 4.17 -4.75
CA ILE A 33 5.28 3.47 -4.70
C ILE A 33 4.69 3.33 -6.12
N HIS A 34 4.23 2.12 -6.47
CA HIS A 34 3.59 1.84 -7.77
C HIS A 34 2.08 1.68 -7.68
N HIS A 35 1.59 1.09 -6.60
CA HIS A 35 0.17 0.86 -6.37
C HIS A 35 -0.08 0.61 -4.88
N ALA A 36 -1.28 0.97 -4.42
CA ALA A 36 -1.77 0.68 -3.09
C ALA A 36 -3.17 0.06 -3.17
N PHE A 37 -3.50 -0.80 -2.20
CA PHE A 37 -4.79 -1.47 -2.07
C PHE A 37 -5.24 -1.39 -0.61
N ALA A 38 -6.46 -0.94 -0.38
CA ALA A 38 -7.07 -0.92 0.95
C ALA A 38 -7.91 -2.19 1.11
N LEU A 39 -7.58 -3.01 2.10
CA LEU A 39 -8.34 -4.18 2.50
C LEU A 39 -9.21 -3.77 3.72
N PRO A 40 -10.54 -3.65 3.56
CA PRO A 40 -11.42 -3.37 4.69
C PRO A 40 -11.34 -4.50 5.72
N CYS A 41 -11.35 -4.16 7.00
CA CYS A 41 -11.42 -5.14 8.07
C CYS A 41 -12.81 -5.81 8.05
N ASN A 42 -12.87 -7.13 8.25
CA ASN A 42 -14.12 -7.90 8.32
C ASN A 42 -14.91 -7.71 9.64
N ASP A 43 -14.45 -6.82 10.53
CA ASP A 43 -15.04 -6.65 11.84
C ASP A 43 -16.28 -5.74 11.78
N SER A 44 -17.45 -6.35 11.99
CA SER A 44 -18.77 -5.70 11.94
C SER A 44 -18.97 -4.61 13.00
N ASP A 45 -18.10 -4.54 14.01
CA ASP A 45 -18.13 -3.53 15.08
C ASP A 45 -17.17 -2.34 14.84
N SER A 46 -16.25 -2.44 13.88
CA SER A 46 -15.29 -1.38 13.59
C SER A 46 -15.77 -0.52 12.42
N ASP A 47 -16.24 0.69 12.71
CA ASP A 47 -16.65 1.65 11.68
C ASP A 47 -15.39 2.18 10.97
N GLY A 48 -15.01 1.57 9.85
CA GLY A 48 -13.98 2.11 8.93
C GLY A 48 -12.54 1.61 9.09
N CYS A 49 -12.28 0.48 9.75
CA CYS A 49 -10.94 -0.12 9.78
C CYS A 49 -10.53 -0.67 8.40
N ALA A 50 -9.27 -0.43 8.00
CA ALA A 50 -8.66 -1.03 6.82
C ALA A 50 -7.14 -1.22 6.98
N ASP A 51 -6.60 -2.27 6.37
CA ASP A 51 -5.17 -2.45 6.18
C ASP A 51 -4.78 -2.04 4.75
N PHE A 52 -3.69 -1.27 4.62
CA PHE A 52 -3.22 -0.75 3.34
C PHE A 52 -1.99 -1.49 2.88
N TYR A 53 -2.07 -2.13 1.71
CA TYR A 53 -0.96 -2.83 1.07
C TYR A 53 -0.44 -2.00 -0.06
N ALA A 54 0.87 -1.82 -0.14
CA ALA A 54 1.49 -1.09 -1.23
C ALA A 54 2.72 -1.82 -1.78
N VAL A 55 2.87 -1.73 -3.10
CA VAL A 55 4.03 -2.25 -3.83
C VAL A 55 5.00 -1.10 -4.11
N PHE A 56 6.26 -1.33 -3.77
CA PHE A 56 7.34 -0.37 -3.88
C PHE A 56 8.50 -0.93 -4.70
N THR A 57 9.29 -0.02 -5.25
CA THR A 57 10.64 -0.31 -5.76
C THR A 57 11.65 0.63 -5.13
N SER A 58 12.91 0.22 -5.08
CA SER A 58 13.98 1.15 -4.73
C SER A 58 14.38 1.98 -5.94
N GLN A 59 14.51 3.30 -5.77
CA GLN A 59 15.09 4.15 -6.82
C GLN A 59 16.59 3.89 -7.01
N TRP A 60 17.24 3.27 -6.03
CA TRP A 60 18.65 2.93 -6.06
C TRP A 60 18.81 1.44 -6.36
N GLN A 61 19.47 1.13 -7.48
CA GLN A 61 19.65 -0.25 -7.93
C GLN A 61 21.02 -0.78 -7.52
N ALA A 62 21.04 -1.90 -6.82
CA ALA A 62 22.22 -2.76 -6.73
C ALA A 62 22.12 -3.84 -7.82
N GLY A 63 22.55 -3.54 -9.05
CA GLY A 63 22.56 -4.51 -10.16
C GLY A 63 21.78 -4.08 -11.41
N ARG A 64 21.53 -5.02 -12.34
CA ARG A 64 20.88 -4.77 -13.65
C ARG A 64 19.35 -4.85 -13.63
N ALA A 65 18.76 -5.46 -12.62
CA ALA A 65 17.31 -5.50 -12.43
C ALA A 65 16.99 -5.04 -11.00
N GLY A 66 15.94 -4.22 -10.88
CA GLY A 66 15.52 -3.65 -9.60
C GLY A 66 14.98 -4.70 -8.63
N SER A 67 14.79 -4.30 -7.39
CA SER A 67 14.05 -5.05 -6.38
C SER A 67 12.70 -4.39 -6.11
N ALA A 68 11.70 -5.22 -5.80
CA ALA A 68 10.39 -4.77 -5.36
C ALA A 68 10.09 -5.28 -3.95
N ALA A 69 9.29 -4.51 -3.23
CA ALA A 69 8.81 -4.87 -1.90
C ALA A 69 7.29 -4.67 -1.81
N VAL A 70 6.65 -5.48 -0.97
CA VAL A 70 5.26 -5.27 -0.51
C VAL A 70 5.32 -4.91 0.96
N CYS A 71 4.74 -3.77 1.33
CA CYS A 71 4.57 -3.36 2.72
C CYS A 71 3.07 -3.20 3.00
N ALA A 72 2.68 -3.50 4.24
CA ALA A 72 1.32 -3.28 4.73
C ALA A 72 1.33 -2.26 5.88
N TYR A 73 0.26 -1.51 6.07
CA TYR A 73 0.14 -0.43 7.05
C TYR A 73 -1.25 -0.45 7.67
N ARG A 74 -1.36 -0.27 8.99
CA ARG A 74 -2.66 -0.15 9.65
C ARG A 74 -3.24 1.24 9.50
N GLN A 75 -4.56 1.34 9.45
CA GLN A 75 -5.28 2.60 9.56
C GLN A 75 -4.88 3.36 10.84
N GLU A 76 -4.74 2.68 11.97
CA GLU A 76 -4.37 3.29 13.26
C GLU A 76 -2.99 3.98 13.20
N ASP A 77 -1.98 3.34 12.60
CA ASP A 77 -0.64 3.89 12.46
C ASP A 77 -0.63 5.14 11.53
N LEU A 78 -1.48 5.13 10.50
CA LEU A 78 -1.68 6.27 9.61
C LEU A 78 -2.29 7.45 10.39
N GLU A 79 -3.37 7.20 11.12
CA GLU A 79 -4.07 8.19 11.93
C GLU A 79 -3.18 8.79 13.01
N GLU A 80 -2.40 7.98 13.73
CA GLU A 80 -1.45 8.45 14.74
C GLU A 80 -0.45 9.45 14.14
N VAL A 81 0.07 9.17 12.94
CA VAL A 81 0.99 10.08 12.25
C VAL A 81 0.31 11.39 11.82
N PHE A 82 -0.95 11.35 11.38
CA PHE A 82 -1.72 12.55 11.04
C PHE A 82 -2.11 13.39 12.27
N GLU A 83 -2.21 12.78 13.45
CA GLU A 83 -2.38 13.46 14.74
C GLU A 83 -1.04 13.93 15.37
N GLY A 84 0.10 13.54 14.80
CA GLY A 84 1.45 13.88 15.25
C GLY A 84 1.89 15.34 15.05
N LYS A 85 3.19 15.61 15.01
CA LYS A 85 3.73 16.96 14.76
C LYS A 85 3.88 17.23 13.24
N TYR A 86 3.77 18.49 12.85
CA TYR A 86 4.00 18.93 11.47
C TYR A 86 5.50 19.17 11.23
N LYS A 87 5.94 19.09 9.96
CA LYS A 87 7.19 19.67 9.50
C LYS A 87 6.97 21.09 9.01
N GLU A 88 7.98 21.92 9.26
CA GLU A 88 8.09 23.28 8.76
C GLU A 88 9.37 23.43 7.93
N LEU A 89 9.28 24.13 6.80
CA LEU A 89 10.46 24.49 6.03
C LEU A 89 11.06 25.77 6.59
N ASN A 90 12.22 25.66 7.24
CA ASN A 90 13.00 26.81 7.67
C ASN A 90 13.54 27.53 6.43
N LYS A 91 13.08 28.77 6.19
CA LYS A 91 13.39 29.54 4.97
C LYS A 91 14.85 30.00 4.89
N GLU A 92 15.51 30.20 6.02
CA GLU A 92 16.90 30.67 6.07
C GLU A 92 17.88 29.53 5.76
N SER A 93 17.65 28.37 6.35
CA SER A 93 18.50 27.18 6.15
C SER A 93 18.06 26.30 4.98
N SER A 94 16.85 26.53 4.43
CA SER A 94 16.20 25.65 3.44
C SER A 94 16.09 24.19 3.90
N ARG A 95 15.96 23.95 5.21
CA ARG A 95 15.83 22.62 5.81
C ARG A 95 14.45 22.42 6.42
N TRP A 96 13.94 21.20 6.31
CA TRP A 96 12.73 20.79 7.02
C TRP A 96 13.06 20.47 8.48
N THR A 97 12.30 21.03 9.40
CA THR A 97 12.42 20.83 10.85
C THR A 97 11.06 20.54 11.45
N VAL A 98 11.04 19.96 12.66
CA VAL A 98 9.79 19.74 13.40
C VAL A 98 9.22 21.09 13.82
N TYR A 99 7.92 21.30 13.61
CA TYR A 99 7.21 22.44 14.13
C TYR A 99 7.06 22.32 15.66
N SER A 100 7.62 23.29 16.39
CA SER A 100 7.62 23.34 17.86
C SER A 100 6.80 24.50 18.43
N GLY A 101 5.97 25.15 17.62
CA GLY A 101 5.10 26.22 18.07
C GLY A 101 3.86 25.71 18.82
N PRO A 102 2.97 26.62 19.25
CA PRO A 102 1.77 26.27 20.00
C PRO A 102 0.81 25.44 19.16
N ASP A 103 0.14 24.48 19.80
CA ASP A 103 -0.93 23.72 19.17
C ASP A 103 -2.15 24.63 18.91
N MET A 104 -2.82 24.42 17.78
CA MET A 104 -3.99 25.20 17.36
C MET A 104 -5.27 24.37 17.52
N SER A 105 -6.37 25.01 17.95
CA SER A 105 -7.68 24.38 18.09
C SER A 105 -8.75 25.14 17.29
N PRO A 106 -9.54 24.48 16.41
CA PRO A 106 -9.42 23.06 16.03
C PRO A 106 -8.10 22.78 15.30
N ARG A 107 -7.64 21.52 15.36
CA ARG A 107 -6.37 21.09 14.79
C ARG A 107 -6.36 21.34 13.27
N PRO A 108 -5.35 22.05 12.73
CA PRO A 108 -5.26 22.28 11.29
C PRO A 108 -5.20 20.96 10.50
N GLY A 109 -6.09 20.80 9.54
CA GLY A 109 -6.21 19.56 8.75
C GLY A 109 -7.31 18.61 9.24
N SER A 110 -7.88 18.83 10.42
CA SER A 110 -8.96 17.98 10.96
C SER A 110 -10.32 18.21 10.30
N CYS A 111 -11.16 17.19 10.30
CA CYS A 111 -12.54 17.23 9.79
C CYS A 111 -13.49 17.85 10.83
N SER A 112 -13.38 19.14 11.10
CA SER A 112 -14.31 19.84 12.00
C SER A 112 -15.60 20.27 11.28
N MET A 113 -16.77 20.18 11.94
CA MET A 113 -18.05 20.67 11.38
C MET A 113 -18.15 22.22 11.29
N GLY A 114 -17.18 22.96 11.82
CA GLY A 114 -17.15 24.43 11.80
C GLY A 114 -16.11 24.99 10.83
N ALA A 115 -16.23 26.28 10.51
CA ALA A 115 -15.24 26.99 9.68
C ALA A 115 -13.88 27.07 10.41
N SER A 116 -12.82 26.59 9.76
CA SER A 116 -11.46 26.77 10.27
C SER A 116 -11.10 28.26 10.29
N SER A 117 -10.40 28.70 11.34
CA SER A 117 -9.97 30.10 11.43
C SER A 117 -9.00 30.46 10.30
N ASP A 118 -9.02 31.73 9.86
CA ASP A 118 -8.06 32.24 8.86
C ASP A 118 -6.60 32.00 9.28
N MET A 119 -6.34 31.97 10.60
CA MET A 119 -5.04 31.64 11.18
C MET A 119 -4.65 30.18 10.94
N ALA A 120 -5.55 29.23 11.24
CA ALA A 120 -5.31 27.79 11.01
C ALA A 120 -5.13 27.49 9.51
N LEU A 121 -5.91 28.13 8.64
CA LEU A 121 -5.79 27.97 7.18
C LEU A 121 -4.48 28.57 6.65
N SER A 122 -4.02 29.68 7.22
CA SER A 122 -2.71 30.27 6.89
C SER A 122 -1.55 29.38 7.34
N PHE A 123 -1.70 28.70 8.49
CA PHE A 123 -0.75 27.71 8.97
C PHE A 123 -0.65 26.52 8.01
N MET A 124 -1.77 25.91 7.62
CA MET A 124 -1.83 24.75 6.71
C MET A 124 -1.11 24.98 5.39
N LYS A 125 -1.14 26.20 4.85
CA LYS A 125 -0.47 26.56 3.60
C LYS A 125 1.03 26.20 3.61
N ASN A 126 1.66 26.27 4.78
CA ASN A 126 3.10 25.99 4.94
C ASN A 126 3.38 24.70 5.72
N HIS A 127 2.36 24.07 6.31
CA HIS A 127 2.48 22.92 7.22
C HIS A 127 1.55 21.77 6.80
N PHE A 128 1.80 21.24 5.60
CA PHE A 128 1.02 20.12 5.04
C PHE A 128 1.75 18.76 5.14
N LEU A 129 2.99 18.75 5.62
CA LEU A 129 3.83 17.56 5.73
C LEU A 129 3.95 17.16 7.20
N MET A 130 3.69 15.90 7.53
CA MET A 130 3.87 15.38 8.89
C MET A 130 5.34 15.08 9.18
N ASP A 131 5.73 15.19 10.46
CA ASP A 131 7.07 14.82 10.91
C ASP A 131 7.25 13.30 11.03
N GLY A 132 6.23 12.65 11.60
CA GLY A 132 6.15 11.21 11.71
C GLY A 132 6.19 10.51 10.34
N LYS A 133 6.70 9.29 10.35
CA LYS A 133 6.63 8.36 9.24
C LYS A 133 5.72 7.21 9.62
N VAL A 134 5.04 6.65 8.64
CA VAL A 134 4.20 5.47 8.82
C VAL A 134 5.08 4.26 8.58
N SER A 135 5.33 3.51 9.64
CA SER A 135 6.09 2.26 9.60
C SER A 135 5.20 1.12 9.09
N PRO A 136 5.76 0.14 8.35
CA PRO A 136 4.98 -1.01 7.92
C PRO A 136 4.65 -1.93 9.10
N LEU A 137 3.65 -2.79 8.93
CA LEU A 137 3.33 -3.90 9.82
C LEU A 137 4.60 -4.69 10.15
N HIS A 138 4.79 -4.96 11.44
CA HIS A 138 5.98 -5.64 11.98
C HIS A 138 7.33 -4.92 11.72
N GLY A 139 7.32 -3.67 11.26
CA GLY A 139 8.52 -2.86 11.04
C GLY A 139 9.38 -3.27 9.84
N GLN A 140 8.89 -4.16 8.97
CA GLN A 140 9.60 -4.65 7.79
C GLN A 140 8.65 -4.96 6.62
N PRO A 141 9.15 -5.12 5.38
CA PRO A 141 8.31 -5.53 4.26
C PRO A 141 7.74 -6.95 4.45
N LEU A 142 6.52 -7.18 3.98
CA LEU A 142 5.89 -8.51 3.94
C LEU A 142 6.58 -9.43 2.93
N LEU A 143 6.96 -8.87 1.78
CA LEU A 143 7.62 -9.59 0.69
C LEU A 143 8.71 -8.71 0.09
N VAL A 144 9.91 -9.25 -0.09
CA VAL A 144 10.97 -8.66 -0.91
C VAL A 144 11.31 -9.61 -2.04
N LYS A 145 11.37 -9.10 -3.28
CA LYS A 145 11.74 -9.89 -4.44
C LYS A 145 12.73 -9.15 -5.33
N SER A 146 13.86 -9.81 -5.58
CA SER A 146 14.87 -9.36 -6.54
C SER A 146 14.45 -9.67 -7.98
N ASP A 147 14.97 -8.87 -8.91
CA ASP A 147 14.82 -8.99 -10.36
C ASP A 147 13.37 -8.84 -10.87
N VAL A 148 12.55 -8.09 -10.13
CA VAL A 148 11.14 -7.87 -10.46
C VAL A 148 10.71 -6.43 -10.19
N THR A 149 9.77 -5.94 -10.98
CA THR A 149 9.01 -4.72 -10.72
C THR A 149 7.54 -5.11 -10.61
N TYR A 150 6.93 -4.95 -9.43
CA TYR A 150 5.48 -5.11 -9.31
C TYR A 150 4.77 -3.83 -9.76
N THR A 151 3.72 -4.00 -10.57
CA THR A 151 2.97 -2.87 -11.16
C THR A 151 1.68 -2.57 -10.42
N ARG A 152 1.05 -3.60 -9.86
CA ARG A 152 -0.23 -3.55 -9.16
C ARG A 152 -0.20 -4.53 -7.99
N ILE A 153 -1.18 -4.40 -7.11
CA ILE A 153 -1.46 -5.33 -6.02
C ILE A 153 -2.97 -5.32 -5.79
N THR A 154 -3.53 -6.49 -5.51
CA THR A 154 -4.86 -6.65 -4.90
C THR A 154 -4.69 -7.60 -3.74
N VAL A 155 -5.54 -7.54 -2.71
CA VAL A 155 -5.49 -8.52 -1.61
C VAL A 155 -6.86 -9.15 -1.46
N HIS A 156 -6.89 -10.46 -1.19
CA HIS A 156 -8.12 -11.17 -0.84
C HIS A 156 -7.99 -11.78 0.57
N GLU A 157 -8.98 -11.50 1.41
CA GLU A 157 -9.15 -12.16 2.70
C GLU A 157 -9.98 -13.44 2.53
N THR A 158 -9.40 -14.58 2.92
CA THR A 158 -10.05 -15.91 2.86
C THR A 158 -10.36 -16.42 4.28
N HIS A 159 -11.21 -17.45 4.43
CA HIS A 159 -11.64 -18.02 5.72
C HIS A 159 -10.55 -18.79 6.52
N GLY A 160 -9.27 -18.44 6.38
CA GLY A 160 -8.15 -19.05 7.07
C GLY A 160 -7.07 -18.02 7.39
N PRO A 161 -6.09 -18.35 8.25
CA PRO A 161 -4.98 -17.46 8.48
C PRO A 161 -4.23 -17.32 7.16
N GLN A 162 -3.99 -16.07 6.77
CA GLN A 162 -2.91 -15.61 5.89
C GLN A 162 -3.34 -15.20 4.47
N GLN A 163 -2.99 -13.95 4.18
CA GLN A 163 -3.56 -13.12 3.14
C GLN A 163 -2.86 -13.34 1.81
N CYS A 164 -3.61 -13.32 0.72
CA CYS A 164 -3.07 -13.52 -0.62
C CYS A 164 -3.09 -12.23 -1.43
N PRO A 165 -1.93 -11.62 -1.72
CA PRO A 165 -1.85 -10.59 -2.73
C PRO A 165 -1.40 -11.12 -4.10
N PRO A 166 -2.28 -11.17 -5.12
CA PRO A 166 -1.85 -11.25 -6.50
C PRO A 166 -1.04 -9.99 -6.88
N CYS A 167 0.25 -10.18 -7.12
CA CYS A 167 1.22 -9.15 -7.44
C CYS A 167 1.76 -9.36 -8.87
N PRO A 168 1.19 -8.69 -9.89
CA PRO A 168 1.66 -8.79 -11.26
C PRO A 168 2.91 -7.94 -11.49
N THR A 169 3.73 -8.41 -12.42
CA THR A 169 5.00 -7.79 -12.78
C THR A 169 4.90 -6.95 -14.05
N ASP A 170 5.90 -6.12 -14.29
CA ASP A 170 6.11 -5.36 -15.53
C ASP A 170 6.41 -6.24 -16.75
N LYS A 171 6.69 -7.53 -16.54
CA LYS A 171 6.97 -8.52 -17.59
C LYS A 171 5.80 -9.50 -17.80
N GLY A 172 4.67 -9.29 -17.13
CA GLY A 172 3.49 -10.12 -17.34
C GLY A 172 3.52 -11.45 -16.60
N LEU A 173 4.31 -11.56 -15.54
CA LEU A 173 4.14 -12.63 -14.55
C LEU A 173 3.13 -12.18 -13.49
N LEU A 174 2.37 -13.13 -12.96
CA LEU A 174 1.54 -12.95 -11.79
C LEU A 174 2.11 -13.80 -10.65
N HIS A 175 2.58 -13.16 -9.58
CA HIS A 175 2.94 -13.87 -8.36
C HIS A 175 1.74 -13.89 -7.42
N LYS A 176 1.36 -15.08 -6.97
CA LYS A 176 0.45 -15.26 -5.85
C LYS A 176 1.29 -15.55 -4.62
N ALA A 177 1.20 -14.67 -3.63
CA ALA A 177 1.86 -14.88 -2.35
C ALA A 177 0.83 -15.18 -1.26
N VAL A 178 1.27 -15.75 -0.15
CA VAL A 178 0.51 -15.92 1.10
C VAL A 178 1.34 -15.39 2.24
N GLU A 179 0.78 -14.61 3.14
CA GLU A 179 1.51 -14.00 4.25
C GLU A 179 1.72 -15.00 5.41
N LEU A 180 2.86 -15.68 5.55
CA LEU A 180 3.09 -16.55 6.71
C LEU A 180 3.52 -15.73 7.96
N PRO A 181 3.46 -16.28 9.20
CA PRO A 181 3.76 -15.50 10.42
C PRO A 181 5.17 -14.91 10.47
N GLU A 182 6.11 -15.51 9.75
CA GLU A 182 7.50 -15.02 9.67
C GLU A 182 7.77 -14.17 8.42
N SER A 183 7.13 -14.50 7.28
CA SER A 183 7.30 -13.79 5.99
C SER A 183 6.27 -14.24 4.96
N ALA A 184 6.04 -13.44 3.92
CA ALA A 184 5.22 -13.87 2.81
C ALA A 184 5.93 -14.93 1.94
N HIS A 185 5.18 -15.94 1.50
CA HIS A 185 5.63 -17.02 0.65
C HIS A 185 4.95 -16.96 -0.71
N ILE A 186 5.70 -17.04 -1.81
CA ILE A 186 5.13 -17.10 -3.16
C ILE A 186 4.69 -18.54 -3.45
N VAL A 187 3.38 -18.75 -3.53
CA VAL A 187 2.73 -20.03 -3.81
C VAL A 187 2.81 -20.39 -5.29
N GLU A 188 2.60 -19.40 -6.16
CA GLU A 188 2.48 -19.62 -7.60
C GLU A 188 3.06 -18.44 -8.38
N SER A 189 3.70 -18.74 -9.51
CA SER A 189 4.14 -17.76 -10.50
C SER A 189 3.57 -18.14 -11.88
N ILE A 190 2.68 -17.31 -12.40
CA ILE A 190 1.94 -17.58 -13.64
C ILE A 190 2.42 -16.64 -14.73
N GLN A 191 2.95 -17.16 -15.83
CA GLN A 191 3.23 -16.37 -17.03
C GLN A 191 1.92 -16.06 -17.77
N LEU A 192 1.47 -14.81 -17.74
CA LEU A 192 0.18 -14.41 -18.32
C LEU A 192 0.25 -14.23 -19.84
N PHE A 193 1.41 -13.83 -20.35
CA PHE A 193 1.59 -13.47 -21.76
C PHE A 193 2.82 -14.16 -22.34
N ALA A 194 2.75 -14.60 -23.61
CA ALA A 194 3.88 -15.22 -24.29
C ALA A 194 5.06 -14.24 -24.53
N ALA A 195 4.76 -12.95 -24.75
CA ALA A 195 5.75 -11.88 -24.86
C ALA A 195 5.66 -10.99 -23.61
N PRO A 196 6.79 -10.45 -23.09
CA PRO A 196 6.78 -9.55 -21.94
C PRO A 196 5.86 -8.36 -22.18
N GLU A 197 4.87 -8.19 -21.30
CA GLU A 197 3.85 -7.15 -21.39
C GLU A 197 3.46 -6.72 -19.97
N PRO A 198 3.52 -5.42 -19.65
CA PRO A 198 3.22 -4.94 -18.32
C PRO A 198 1.72 -5.01 -18.03
N VAL A 199 1.37 -5.49 -16.83
CA VAL A 199 0.01 -5.39 -16.33
C VAL A 199 -0.29 -3.93 -15.96
N LYS A 200 -1.45 -3.43 -16.43
CA LYS A 200 -1.88 -2.03 -16.23
C LYS A 200 -2.98 -1.90 -15.19
N ASN A 201 -3.77 -2.95 -14.99
CA ASN A 201 -4.86 -2.94 -14.02
C ASN A 201 -5.13 -4.36 -13.51
N LEU A 202 -5.60 -4.45 -12.27
CA LEU A 202 -6.09 -5.67 -11.66
C LEU A 202 -7.44 -5.40 -11.02
N LEU A 203 -8.36 -6.33 -11.22
CA LEU A 203 -9.64 -6.34 -10.51
C LEU A 203 -9.92 -7.75 -10.01
N LEU A 204 -9.95 -7.90 -8.69
CA LEU A 204 -10.30 -9.14 -8.02
C LEU A 204 -11.82 -9.28 -7.95
N ALA A 205 -12.34 -10.45 -8.31
CA ALA A 205 -13.76 -10.81 -8.17
C ALA A 205 -13.89 -12.11 -7.34
N PRO A 206 -13.83 -12.02 -5.99
CA PRO A 206 -13.84 -13.17 -5.11
C PRO A 206 -15.01 -14.11 -5.30
N GLY A 207 -16.23 -13.56 -5.37
CA GLY A 207 -17.46 -14.34 -5.54
C GLY A 207 -17.56 -15.10 -6.87
N LYS A 208 -16.65 -14.84 -7.82
CA LYS A 208 -16.53 -15.59 -9.08
C LYS A 208 -15.29 -16.49 -9.11
N GLY A 209 -14.37 -16.36 -8.16
CA GLY A 209 -13.08 -17.03 -8.20
C GLY A 209 -12.18 -16.56 -9.33
N ILE A 210 -12.31 -15.30 -9.78
CA ILE A 210 -11.59 -14.76 -10.95
C ILE A 210 -10.81 -13.49 -10.60
N LEU A 211 -9.60 -13.37 -11.13
CA LEU A 211 -8.82 -12.15 -11.24
C LEU A 211 -8.87 -11.64 -12.69
N TYR A 212 -9.35 -10.42 -12.88
CA TYR A 212 -9.30 -9.74 -14.17
C TYR A 212 -7.98 -8.97 -14.29
N VAL A 213 -7.24 -9.23 -15.37
CA VAL A 213 -5.94 -8.59 -15.63
C VAL A 213 -6.05 -7.72 -16.87
N GLY A 214 -5.96 -6.41 -16.70
CA GLY A 214 -5.95 -5.44 -17.79
C GLY A 214 -4.53 -5.15 -18.27
N TYR A 215 -4.31 -5.19 -19.59
CA TYR A 215 -3.03 -4.91 -20.25
C TYR A 215 -3.27 -4.12 -21.54
N SER A 216 -2.21 -3.78 -22.30
CA SER A 216 -2.38 -2.85 -23.44
C SER A 216 -3.32 -3.32 -24.55
N ARG A 217 -3.49 -4.65 -24.71
CA ARG A 217 -4.29 -5.23 -25.81
C ARG A 217 -5.65 -5.78 -25.37
N GLY A 218 -5.98 -5.77 -24.09
CA GLY A 218 -7.27 -6.27 -23.62
C GLY A 218 -7.30 -6.62 -22.14
N VAL A 219 -8.19 -7.57 -21.80
CA VAL A 219 -8.40 -8.08 -20.44
C VAL A 219 -8.33 -9.61 -20.47
N LEU A 220 -7.55 -10.19 -19.56
CA LEU A 220 -7.54 -11.62 -19.28
C LEU A 220 -8.35 -11.94 -18.03
N GLN A 221 -8.92 -13.14 -18.00
CA GLN A 221 -9.52 -13.72 -16.81
C GLN A 221 -8.61 -14.84 -16.33
N VAL A 222 -8.18 -14.77 -15.08
CA VAL A 222 -7.30 -15.77 -14.46
C VAL A 222 -8.03 -16.35 -13.26
N PRO A 223 -8.23 -17.68 -13.16
CA PRO A 223 -8.77 -18.30 -11.96
C PRO A 223 -7.90 -17.98 -10.74
N LEU A 224 -8.52 -17.78 -9.57
CA LEU A 224 -7.76 -17.51 -8.34
C LEU A 224 -6.92 -18.69 -7.91
N ALA A 225 -7.31 -19.91 -8.26
CA ALA A 225 -6.50 -21.11 -8.08
C ALA A 225 -6.83 -22.16 -9.13
N ASN A 226 -5.90 -23.08 -9.34
CA ASN A 226 -6.05 -24.22 -10.22
C ASN A 226 -5.66 -25.50 -9.48
N CYS A 227 -6.45 -25.86 -8.46
CA CYS A 227 -6.14 -26.97 -7.53
C CYS A 227 -6.03 -28.33 -8.23
N SER A 228 -6.64 -28.48 -9.42
CA SER A 228 -6.51 -29.68 -10.26
C SER A 228 -5.08 -29.97 -10.72
N LEU A 229 -4.14 -29.03 -10.57
CA LEU A 229 -2.72 -29.26 -10.81
C LEU A 229 -2.07 -30.16 -9.75
N HIS A 230 -2.66 -30.27 -8.56
CA HIS A 230 -2.14 -31.10 -7.48
C HIS A 230 -2.70 -32.52 -7.60
N GLN A 231 -1.83 -33.49 -7.91
CA GLN A 231 -2.24 -34.88 -8.18
C GLN A 231 -2.16 -35.78 -6.93
N SER A 232 -1.66 -35.26 -5.82
CA SER A 232 -1.62 -35.97 -4.54
C SER A 232 -1.92 -35.05 -3.36
N CYS A 233 -2.37 -35.66 -2.25
CA CYS A 233 -2.59 -34.95 -0.99
C CYS A 233 -1.33 -34.17 -0.54
N ALA A 234 -0.15 -34.78 -0.68
CA ALA A 234 1.11 -34.13 -0.33
C ALA A 234 1.37 -32.88 -1.18
N GLU A 235 1.16 -32.94 -2.50
CA GLU A 235 1.32 -31.77 -3.38
C GLU A 235 0.34 -30.65 -3.03
N CYS A 236 -0.93 -30.98 -2.79
CA CYS A 236 -1.96 -30.00 -2.47
C CYS A 236 -1.66 -29.28 -1.14
N VAL A 237 -1.29 -30.03 -0.10
CA VAL A 237 -0.99 -29.46 1.23
C VAL A 237 0.32 -28.67 1.20
N LEU A 238 1.35 -29.14 0.48
CA LEU A 238 2.63 -28.45 0.37
C LEU A 238 2.57 -27.18 -0.48
N ALA A 239 1.60 -27.06 -1.38
CA ALA A 239 1.38 -25.83 -2.15
C ALA A 239 1.01 -24.65 -1.25
N ARG A 240 0.36 -24.91 -0.10
CA ARG A 240 -0.11 -23.87 0.84
C ARG A 240 -0.98 -22.81 0.17
N ASP A 241 -1.71 -23.20 -0.88
CA ASP A 241 -2.68 -22.33 -1.53
C ASP A 241 -3.99 -22.33 -0.70
N PRO A 242 -4.42 -21.19 -0.14
CA PRO A 242 -5.61 -21.11 0.71
C PRO A 242 -6.91 -21.43 -0.03
N TYR A 243 -6.89 -21.46 -1.38
CA TYR A 243 -8.03 -21.86 -2.19
C TYR A 243 -8.10 -23.37 -2.45
N CYS A 244 -7.06 -24.14 -2.07
CA CYS A 244 -6.95 -25.56 -2.38
C CYS A 244 -6.98 -26.44 -1.13
N ALA A 245 -7.78 -27.50 -1.20
CA ALA A 245 -7.85 -28.57 -0.22
C ALA A 245 -7.98 -29.92 -0.94
N TRP A 246 -7.50 -30.99 -0.31
CA TRP A 246 -7.56 -32.36 -0.83
C TRP A 246 -8.85 -33.07 -0.44
#